data_AF-A0A328DXT8-F1
#
_entry.id   AF-A0A328DXT8-F1
#
_cell.length_a   1.000
_cell.length_b   1.000
_cell.length_c   1.000
_cell.angle_alpha   90.00
_cell.angle_beta   90.00
_cell.angle_gamma   90.00
#
_symmetry.space_group_name_H-M   'P 1'
#
loop_
_entity.id
_entity.type
_entity.pdbx_description
1 polymer ?
#
loop_
_entity_poly.entity_id
_entity_poly.type
_entity_poly.pdbx_seq_one_letter_code
_entity_poly.pdbx_strand_id
1 'polypeptide(L)'
;MAETKPLLGEGDECQSEDGPNRPFSITKTLLRGRDDHRLVSLDVFRGLSVFLMTFVDYAGSIFPTIAHCPWNGLRLADCVMPFFLFVSGVSLALVYNNKDVSDRRSSTWKVVSRTFNFFLIGIFLQGGFLHGITSLTYGVDIERLRWLGILQRIAIGYIVAALLEIWNPYGKRKGVGFFMNYIWHWATAFALCTTYMGLLYGLYVPDWQFSIPQSATLNDSNKSYIYKVKCNVRGDMGPACNSAGMIDRIILGIGHLYAKPVYRNLEECRISDPPSWCHAPYEPEGILSSLTAAVTCIIGLHYGHVLVQMKEHKERLYNWSILSFPLLCLGLFLALLGIPLNKSLYTISYMLVTSATAGITFSILYLLVDVYGWRKIFFVLEWMGKHSLCIFILVTSNVAVILIQGFYLGTPDKNFSKR
;
A
#
# COMPACT_ATOMS: atom_id res chain seq x y z
N MET A 1 40.00 -39.44 -40.95
CA MET A 1 40.15 -40.86 -41.34
C MET A 1 41.49 -41.33 -40.78
N ALA A 2 41.49 -42.48 -40.11
CA ALA A 2 42.62 -43.16 -39.46
C ALA A 2 43.04 -42.69 -38.04
N GLU A 3 42.77 -43.60 -37.09
CA GLU A 3 43.31 -43.76 -35.74
C GLU A 3 44.84 -43.97 -35.72
N THR A 4 45.47 -43.68 -34.58
CA THR A 4 46.38 -44.62 -33.90
C THR A 4 46.68 -44.19 -32.44
N LYS A 5 46.43 -45.14 -31.52
CA LYS A 5 46.71 -45.28 -30.07
C LYS A 5 48.20 -45.08 -29.65
N PRO A 6 48.65 -45.37 -28.39
CA PRO A 6 48.06 -45.38 -27.01
C PRO A 6 49.03 -44.76 -25.95
N LEU A 7 48.77 -44.94 -24.63
CA LEU A 7 49.69 -45.40 -23.54
C LEU A 7 49.09 -45.03 -22.15
N LEU A 8 48.60 -46.01 -21.37
CA LEU A 8 49.24 -46.67 -20.19
C LEU A 8 49.41 -45.72 -18.99
N GLY A 9 49.12 -46.04 -17.73
CA GLY A 9 48.69 -47.20 -16.93
C GLY A 9 48.36 -46.61 -15.54
N GLU A 10 47.54 -47.15 -14.65
CA GLU A 10 47.59 -48.34 -13.78
C GLU A 10 46.47 -47.99 -12.76
N GLY A 11 45.50 -48.83 -12.40
CA GLY A 11 45.69 -50.13 -11.77
C GLY A 11 45.65 -49.93 -10.25
N ASP A 12 44.45 -50.03 -9.65
CA ASP A 12 44.26 -50.71 -8.36
C ASP A 12 42.78 -51.04 -8.13
N GLU A 13 42.52 -52.34 -8.11
CA GLU A 13 41.28 -52.99 -7.72
C GLU A 13 41.08 -52.90 -6.19
N CYS A 14 39.83 -52.72 -5.74
CA CYS A 14 39.24 -53.69 -4.80
C CYS A 14 37.74 -53.43 -4.53
N GLN A 15 36.97 -54.45 -4.92
CA GLN A 15 35.89 -55.10 -4.18
C GLN A 15 34.58 -54.33 -3.88
N SER A 16 33.53 -54.86 -4.52
CA SER A 16 32.13 -54.74 -4.16
C SER A 16 31.81 -55.49 -2.87
N GLU A 17 31.23 -54.79 -1.90
CA GLU A 17 30.31 -55.38 -0.91
C GLU A 17 28.97 -54.65 -0.97
N ASP A 18 27.91 -55.42 -1.21
CA ASP A 18 26.51 -55.00 -1.14
C ASP A 18 26.05 -54.86 0.32
N GLY A 19 25.37 -53.75 0.64
CA GLY A 19 24.68 -53.56 1.92
C GLY A 19 24.03 -52.17 2.03
N PRO A 20 22.72 -52.05 2.28
CA PRO A 20 21.96 -50.83 2.00
C PRO A 20 21.97 -49.87 3.20
N ASN A 21 22.32 -48.59 3.01
CA ASN A 21 21.68 -47.45 3.70
C ASN A 21 22.28 -46.08 3.31
N ARG A 22 21.46 -45.30 2.58
CA ARG A 22 21.39 -43.82 2.53
C ARG A 22 22.65 -42.99 2.18
N PRO A 23 22.64 -42.29 1.02
CA PRO A 23 23.32 -41.01 0.86
C PRO A 23 22.28 -39.88 0.82
N PHE A 24 21.74 -39.50 1.99
CA PHE A 24 20.94 -38.27 2.13
C PHE A 24 21.80 -37.19 2.79
N SER A 25 22.82 -36.69 2.09
CA SER A 25 23.59 -35.54 2.60
C SER A 25 24.35 -34.75 1.52
N ILE A 26 24.77 -35.38 0.41
CA ILE A 26 25.67 -34.72 -0.55
C ILE A 26 24.92 -33.90 -1.63
N THR A 27 23.65 -34.22 -1.92
CA THR A 27 22.85 -33.50 -2.93
C THR A 27 22.35 -32.12 -2.45
N LYS A 28 22.40 -31.82 -1.14
CA LYS A 28 21.92 -30.53 -0.61
C LYS A 28 22.89 -29.37 -0.84
N THR A 29 24.17 -29.65 -1.07
CA THR A 29 25.20 -28.60 -1.21
C THR A 29 25.41 -28.16 -2.66
N LEU A 30 25.02 -28.99 -3.64
CA LEU A 30 25.16 -28.68 -5.09
C LEU A 30 23.90 -28.10 -5.75
N LEU A 31 22.78 -27.99 -5.02
CA LEU A 31 21.57 -27.28 -5.48
C LEU A 31 21.46 -25.84 -4.94
N ARG A 32 22.53 -25.31 -4.35
CA ARG A 32 22.62 -23.90 -3.92
C ARG A 32 23.29 -23.06 -5.01
N GLY A 33 22.72 -23.12 -6.22
CA GLY A 33 23.24 -22.48 -7.43
C GLY A 33 22.12 -21.97 -8.34
N ARG A 34 21.04 -21.45 -7.75
CA ARG A 34 20.13 -20.54 -8.44
C ARG A 34 20.29 -19.21 -7.73
N ASP A 35 20.98 -18.26 -8.36
CA ASP A 35 20.98 -16.90 -7.86
C ASP A 35 19.51 -16.44 -7.78
N ASP A 36 18.96 -16.41 -6.57
CA ASP A 36 17.74 -15.71 -6.23
C ASP A 36 18.01 -14.22 -6.42
N HIS A 37 18.13 -13.79 -7.67
CA HIS A 37 18.34 -12.40 -8.03
C HIS A 37 17.08 -11.63 -7.67
N ARG A 38 17.07 -11.14 -6.44
CA ARG A 38 16.10 -10.20 -5.91
C ARG A 38 15.97 -9.02 -6.87
N LEU A 39 14.73 -8.71 -7.27
CA LEU A 39 14.43 -7.66 -8.22
C LEU A 39 14.75 -6.28 -7.64
N VAL A 40 15.81 -5.65 -8.13
CA VAL A 40 16.36 -4.42 -7.54
C VAL A 40 15.42 -3.24 -7.77
N SER A 41 14.86 -3.10 -8.97
CA SER A 41 13.88 -2.03 -9.28
C SER A 41 12.68 -2.01 -8.34
N LEU A 42 12.23 -3.17 -7.86
CA LEU A 42 11.12 -3.28 -6.91
C LEU A 42 11.49 -2.78 -5.52
N ASP A 43 12.69 -3.10 -5.04
CA ASP A 43 13.19 -2.54 -3.79
C ASP A 43 13.39 -1.02 -3.93
N VAL A 44 13.98 -0.55 -5.03
CA VAL A 44 14.13 0.89 -5.30
C VAL A 44 12.78 1.59 -5.33
N PHE A 45 11.74 1.00 -5.94
CA PHE A 45 10.41 1.60 -5.96
C PHE A 45 9.79 1.66 -4.55
N ARG A 46 9.89 0.60 -3.74
CA ARG A 46 9.47 0.66 -2.32
C ARG A 46 10.22 1.75 -1.57
N GLY A 47 11.53 1.86 -1.79
CA GLY A 47 12.36 2.89 -1.16
C GLY A 47 11.96 4.29 -1.57
N LEU A 48 11.66 4.50 -2.86
CA LEU A 48 11.11 5.76 -3.36
C LEU A 48 9.79 6.10 -2.66
N SER A 49 8.87 5.13 -2.50
CA SER A 49 7.60 5.36 -1.79
C SER A 49 7.81 5.75 -0.32
N VAL A 50 8.73 5.08 0.39
CA VAL A 50 9.07 5.41 1.79
C VAL A 50 9.75 6.78 1.89
N PHE A 51 10.65 7.08 0.96
CA PHE A 51 11.31 8.38 0.87
C PHE A 51 10.29 9.48 0.64
N LEU A 52 9.40 9.32 -0.34
CA LEU A 52 8.35 10.28 -0.64
C LEU A 52 7.41 10.49 0.55
N MET A 53 6.98 9.40 1.21
CA MET A 53 6.18 9.46 2.42
C MET A 53 6.86 10.32 3.50
N THR A 54 8.12 10.01 3.80
CA THR A 54 8.90 10.74 4.80
C THR A 54 9.06 12.21 4.40
N PHE A 55 9.37 12.46 3.13
CA PHE A 55 9.58 13.80 2.61
C PHE A 55 8.31 14.66 2.73
N VAL A 56 7.15 14.15 2.33
CA VAL A 56 5.90 14.92 2.40
C VAL A 56 5.39 15.09 3.83
N ASP A 57 5.66 14.15 4.73
CA ASP A 57 5.27 14.25 6.15
C ASP A 57 6.00 15.41 6.85
N TYR A 58 7.29 15.64 6.54
CA TYR A 58 8.07 16.72 7.14
C TYR A 58 8.01 18.03 6.34
N ALA A 59 8.02 17.97 5.01
CA ALA A 59 8.06 19.16 4.16
C ALA A 59 6.67 19.71 3.82
N GLY A 60 5.60 18.93 4.01
CA GLY A 60 4.23 19.31 3.64
C GLY A 60 3.67 20.50 4.42
N SER A 61 4.16 20.74 5.65
CA SER A 61 3.78 21.94 6.42
C SER A 61 4.35 23.23 5.83
N ILE A 62 5.52 23.15 5.20
CA ILE A 62 6.25 24.28 4.60
C ILE A 62 5.78 24.53 3.16
N PHE A 63 5.53 23.45 2.42
CA PHE A 63 5.17 23.50 1.01
C PHE A 63 3.78 22.88 0.77
N PRO A 64 2.69 23.67 0.81
CA PRO A 64 1.33 23.16 0.62
C PRO A 64 1.13 22.40 -0.71
N THR A 65 1.87 22.75 -1.76
CA THR A 65 1.78 22.13 -3.09
C THR A 65 2.15 20.65 -3.09
N ILE A 66 3.05 20.21 -2.20
CA ILE A 66 3.45 18.80 -2.08
C ILE A 66 2.64 18.04 -1.02
N ALA A 67 1.95 18.76 -0.13
CA ALA A 67 1.07 18.19 0.90
C ALA A 67 -0.21 17.57 0.30
N HIS A 68 -1.04 16.93 1.12
CA HIS A 68 -2.31 16.36 0.68
C HIS A 68 -3.29 17.42 0.18
N CYS A 69 -4.03 17.09 -0.90
CA CYS A 69 -5.21 17.86 -1.27
C CYS A 69 -6.27 17.78 -0.14
N PRO A 70 -6.95 18.89 0.22
CA PRO A 70 -7.96 18.87 1.28
C PRO A 70 -9.12 17.91 1.01
N TRP A 71 -9.56 17.81 -0.26
CA TRP A 71 -10.63 16.91 -0.64
C TRP A 71 -10.46 16.38 -2.08
N ASN A 72 -10.66 17.26 -3.07
CA ASN A 72 -10.51 16.93 -4.48
C ASN A 72 -9.16 17.43 -5.03
N GLY A 73 -8.63 16.72 -6.01
CA GLY A 73 -7.35 16.98 -6.66
C GLY A 73 -6.32 15.89 -6.40
N LEU A 74 -5.14 16.07 -6.99
CA LEU A 74 -4.03 15.12 -6.87
C LEU A 74 -2.73 15.91 -6.65
N ARG A 75 -2.12 15.74 -5.47
CA ARG A 75 -0.78 16.27 -5.15
C ARG A 75 0.23 15.14 -4.95
N LEU A 76 1.50 15.48 -4.81
CA LEU A 76 2.59 14.50 -4.69
C LEU A 76 2.36 13.52 -3.52
N ALA A 77 1.95 14.02 -2.35
CA ALA A 77 1.66 13.18 -1.19
C ALA A 77 0.52 12.17 -1.44
N ASP A 78 -0.40 12.47 -2.37
CA ASP A 78 -1.54 11.61 -2.66
C ASP A 78 -1.15 10.38 -3.50
N CYS A 79 0.04 10.35 -4.12
CA CYS A 79 0.52 9.19 -4.88
C CYS A 79 1.18 8.10 -4.01
N VAL A 80 1.59 8.44 -2.79
CA VAL A 80 2.42 7.58 -1.93
C VAL A 80 1.76 6.24 -1.60
N MET A 81 0.52 6.25 -1.12
CA MET A 81 -0.18 5.02 -0.74
C MET A 81 -0.53 4.13 -1.94
N PRO A 82 -1.07 4.66 -3.07
CA PRO A 82 -1.24 3.86 -4.28
C PRO A 82 0.04 3.17 -4.74
N PHE A 83 1.20 3.81 -4.61
CA PHE A 83 2.50 3.19 -4.95
C PHE A 83 2.79 1.98 -4.06
N PHE A 84 2.55 2.07 -2.74
CA PHE A 84 2.71 0.91 -1.84
C PHE A 84 1.75 -0.24 -2.18
N LEU A 85 0.49 0.07 -2.46
CA LEU A 85 -0.52 -0.94 -2.84
C LEU A 85 -0.13 -1.66 -4.14
N PHE A 86 0.27 -0.89 -5.15
CA PHE A 86 0.72 -1.41 -6.43
C PHE A 86 1.95 -2.31 -6.26
N VAL A 87 2.98 -1.85 -5.54
CA VAL A 87 4.20 -2.62 -5.30
C VAL A 87 3.95 -3.88 -4.46
N SER A 88 3.02 -3.81 -3.51
CA SER A 88 2.56 -4.99 -2.75
C SER A 88 2.01 -6.07 -3.71
N GLY A 89 1.22 -5.65 -4.71
CA GLY A 89 0.73 -6.51 -5.78
C GLY A 89 1.85 -7.12 -6.62
N VAL A 90 2.79 -6.31 -7.12
CA VAL A 90 3.94 -6.82 -7.93
C VAL A 90 4.73 -7.87 -7.15
N SER A 91 4.92 -7.63 -5.85
CA SER A 91 5.65 -8.54 -4.95
C SER A 91 4.95 -9.89 -4.79
N LEU A 92 3.61 -9.87 -4.76
CA LEU A 92 2.79 -11.08 -4.62
C LEU A 92 2.99 -12.04 -5.80
N ALA A 93 3.05 -11.51 -7.02
CA ALA A 93 3.30 -12.31 -8.22
C ALA A 93 4.64 -13.05 -8.18
N LEU A 94 5.67 -12.42 -7.60
CA LEU A 94 7.00 -13.01 -7.45
C LEU A 94 7.00 -14.14 -6.41
N VAL A 95 6.29 -13.94 -5.30
CA VAL A 95 6.20 -14.93 -4.21
C VAL A 95 5.45 -16.18 -4.64
N TYR A 96 4.37 -16.02 -5.41
CA TYR A 96 3.53 -17.14 -5.87
C TYR A 96 3.79 -17.55 -7.32
N ASN A 97 4.95 -17.17 -7.88
CA ASN A 97 5.34 -17.51 -9.24
C ASN A 97 5.40 -19.03 -9.45
N ASN A 98 4.52 -19.55 -10.33
CA ASN A 98 4.55 -20.88 -10.96
C ASN A 98 5.31 -22.00 -10.19
N LYS A 99 4.57 -22.85 -9.45
CA LYS A 99 4.22 -24.23 -9.89
C LYS A 99 3.74 -25.18 -8.80
N ASP A 100 4.03 -24.95 -7.53
CA ASP A 100 3.56 -25.84 -6.46
C ASP A 100 3.16 -25.00 -5.26
N VAL A 101 1.97 -24.39 -5.33
CA VAL A 101 1.21 -24.22 -4.09
C VAL A 101 0.71 -25.62 -3.70
N SER A 102 1.65 -26.48 -3.29
CA SER A 102 1.41 -27.88 -2.95
C SER A 102 0.36 -28.01 -1.86
N ASP A 103 0.21 -26.97 -1.04
CA ASP A 103 -0.89 -26.82 -0.11
C ASP A 103 -1.49 -25.40 -0.14
N ARG A 104 -2.63 -25.25 -0.83
CA ARG A 104 -3.42 -24.00 -0.87
C ARG A 104 -3.82 -23.54 0.53
N ARG A 105 -4.06 -24.48 1.46
CA ARG A 105 -4.46 -24.16 2.83
C ARG A 105 -3.30 -23.55 3.60
N SER A 106 -2.11 -24.14 3.51
CA SER A 106 -0.89 -23.60 4.13
C SER A 106 -0.55 -22.20 3.59
N SER A 107 -0.61 -21.99 2.27
CA SER A 107 -0.40 -20.66 1.69
C SER A 107 -1.45 -19.65 2.11
N THR A 108 -2.73 -20.05 2.13
CA THR A 108 -3.81 -19.18 2.64
C THR A 108 -3.55 -18.78 4.09
N TRP A 109 -3.15 -19.73 4.95
CA TRP A 109 -2.84 -19.43 6.35
C TRP A 109 -1.65 -18.48 6.51
N LYS A 110 -0.60 -18.62 5.69
CA LYS A 110 0.53 -17.67 5.68
C LYS A 110 0.09 -16.26 5.32
N VAL A 111 -0.79 -16.12 4.32
CA VAL A 111 -1.36 -14.83 3.92
C VAL A 111 -2.19 -14.25 5.07
N VAL A 112 -3.10 -15.03 5.65
CA VAL A 112 -3.95 -14.61 6.77
C VAL A 112 -3.11 -14.17 7.97
N SER A 113 -2.10 -14.95 8.36
CA SER A 113 -1.19 -14.62 9.46
C SER A 113 -0.41 -13.33 9.19
N ARG A 114 0.07 -13.13 7.96
CA ARG A 114 0.74 -11.88 7.56
C ARG A 114 -0.20 -10.69 7.62
N THR A 115 -1.42 -10.83 7.11
CA THR A 115 -2.47 -9.80 7.18
C THR A 115 -2.79 -9.46 8.63
N PHE A 116 -2.94 -10.47 9.50
CA PHE A 116 -3.17 -10.27 10.93
C PHE A 116 -2.04 -9.49 11.60
N ASN A 117 -0.77 -9.83 11.31
CA ASN A 117 0.37 -9.09 11.83
C ASN A 117 0.37 -7.61 11.39
N PHE A 118 0.03 -7.32 10.12
CA PHE A 118 -0.12 -5.93 9.67
C PHE A 118 -1.25 -5.19 10.37
N PHE A 119 -2.38 -5.86 10.64
CA PHE A 119 -3.46 -5.27 11.43
C PHE A 119 -3.02 -4.94 12.85
N LEU A 120 -2.35 -5.87 13.55
CA LEU A 120 -1.85 -5.64 14.90
C LEU A 120 -0.83 -4.49 14.95
N ILE A 121 0.16 -4.50 14.05
CA ILE A 121 1.16 -3.42 13.97
C ILE A 121 0.46 -2.09 13.62
N GLY A 122 -0.52 -2.10 12.71
CA GLY A 122 -1.31 -0.93 12.34
C GLY A 122 -2.04 -0.30 13.52
N ILE A 123 -2.78 -1.11 14.27
CA ILE A 123 -3.50 -0.68 15.47
C ILE A 123 -2.52 -0.17 16.53
N PHE A 124 -1.38 -0.84 16.72
CA PHE A 124 -0.35 -0.41 17.66
C PHE A 124 0.24 0.96 17.29
N LEU A 125 0.52 1.21 16.01
CA LEU A 125 1.06 2.51 15.58
C LEU A 125 0.02 3.63 15.62
N GLN A 126 -1.23 3.34 15.27
CA GLN A 126 -2.30 4.35 15.14
C GLN A 126 -3.04 4.61 16.45
N GLY A 127 -3.04 3.64 17.37
CA GLY A 127 -3.73 3.70 18.66
C GLY A 127 -3.12 4.64 19.69
N GLY A 128 -2.18 5.50 19.29
CA GLY A 128 -1.61 6.51 20.17
C GLY A 128 -0.70 5.95 21.26
N PHE A 129 -0.13 4.74 21.11
CA PHE A 129 0.81 4.17 22.09
C PHE A 129 2.01 5.11 22.39
N LEU A 130 2.30 6.05 21.49
CA LEU A 130 3.30 7.09 21.64
C LEU A 130 2.60 8.45 21.52
N HIS A 131 1.99 8.91 22.63
CA HIS A 131 1.44 10.27 22.69
C HIS A 131 2.56 11.30 22.50
N GLY A 132 2.19 12.45 21.92
CA GLY A 132 3.11 13.44 21.38
C GLY A 132 4.18 13.94 22.36
N ILE A 133 5.25 14.50 21.79
CA ILE A 133 6.43 15.08 22.47
C ILE A 133 6.14 16.02 23.66
N THR A 134 4.88 16.44 23.86
CA THR A 134 4.44 17.39 24.89
C THR A 134 3.55 16.80 26.00
N SER A 135 3.11 15.54 25.92
CA SER A 135 2.21 14.95 26.92
C SER A 135 2.73 13.58 27.40
N LEU A 136 3.22 13.53 28.65
CA LEU A 136 3.73 12.32 29.32
C LEU A 136 2.65 11.32 29.76
N THR A 137 1.43 11.41 29.24
CA THR A 137 0.35 10.46 29.54
C THR A 137 0.52 9.21 28.70
N TYR A 138 1.09 8.17 29.30
CA TYR A 138 1.16 6.84 28.69
C TYR A 138 -0.17 6.10 28.90
N GLY A 139 -0.87 5.79 27.80
CA GLY A 139 -2.14 5.07 27.84
C GLY A 139 -2.80 4.99 26.46
N VAL A 140 -3.67 3.99 26.29
CA VAL A 140 -4.50 3.81 25.08
C VAL A 140 -5.94 4.03 25.47
N ASP A 141 -6.57 5.06 24.90
CA ASP A 141 -8.02 5.24 24.99
C ASP A 141 -8.68 4.23 24.03
N ILE A 142 -9.18 3.13 24.59
CA ILE A 142 -9.80 2.05 23.81
C ILE A 142 -11.03 2.58 23.07
N GLU A 143 -11.75 3.56 23.61
CA GLU A 143 -12.95 4.15 22.99
C GLU A 143 -12.63 5.06 21.80
N ARG A 144 -11.36 5.52 21.68
CA ARG A 144 -10.89 6.40 20.60
C ARG A 144 -9.83 5.78 19.70
N LEU A 145 -9.60 4.48 19.86
CA LEU A 145 -8.63 3.75 19.07
C LEU A 145 -9.02 3.80 17.59
N ARG A 146 -8.14 4.26 16.71
CA ARG A 146 -8.38 4.22 15.26
C ARG A 146 -8.25 2.80 14.72
N TRP A 147 -9.32 2.26 14.13
CA TRP A 147 -9.34 0.86 13.67
C TRP A 147 -8.73 0.65 12.29
N LEU A 148 -9.05 1.54 11.34
CA LEU A 148 -8.55 1.49 9.97
C LEU A 148 -7.51 2.57 9.71
N GLY A 149 -6.42 2.17 9.07
CA GLY A 149 -5.39 3.07 8.61
C GLY A 149 -4.53 2.42 7.53
N ILE A 150 -3.36 3.00 7.27
CA ILE A 150 -2.55 2.71 6.07
C ILE A 150 -2.14 1.22 6.01
N LEU A 151 -1.66 0.65 7.13
CA LEU A 151 -1.23 -0.75 7.16
C LEU A 151 -2.39 -1.73 6.99
N GLN A 152 -3.54 -1.45 7.62
CA GLN A 152 -4.76 -2.24 7.51
C GLN A 152 -5.26 -2.25 6.06
N ARG A 153 -5.25 -1.08 5.40
CA ARG A 153 -5.64 -0.97 3.99
C ARG A 153 -4.71 -1.74 3.06
N ILE A 154 -3.39 -1.65 3.27
CA ILE A 154 -2.41 -2.46 2.54
C ILE A 154 -2.67 -3.96 2.78
N ALA A 155 -3.00 -4.33 4.01
CA ALA A 155 -3.29 -5.71 4.38
C ALA A 155 -4.58 -6.23 3.71
N ILE A 156 -5.63 -5.41 3.60
CA ILE A 156 -6.87 -5.73 2.87
C ILE A 156 -6.58 -5.92 1.38
N GLY A 157 -5.87 -4.98 0.75
CA GLY A 157 -5.50 -5.12 -0.66
C GLY A 157 -4.65 -6.37 -0.92
N TYR A 158 -3.68 -6.63 -0.04
CA TYR A 158 -2.80 -7.80 -0.11
C TYR A 158 -3.56 -9.12 0.01
N ILE A 159 -4.46 -9.27 1.00
CA ILE A 159 -5.20 -10.54 1.18
C ILE A 159 -6.15 -10.80 0.02
N VAL A 160 -6.83 -9.77 -0.50
CA VAL A 160 -7.73 -9.93 -1.66
C VAL A 160 -6.95 -10.39 -2.88
N ALA A 161 -5.84 -9.71 -3.21
CA ALA A 161 -5.00 -10.09 -4.35
C ALA A 161 -4.37 -11.49 -4.16
N ALA A 162 -3.93 -11.82 -2.94
CA ALA A 162 -3.30 -13.10 -2.63
C ALA A 162 -4.27 -14.28 -2.70
N LEU A 163 -5.48 -14.12 -2.16
CA LEU A 163 -6.52 -15.14 -2.29
C LEU A 163 -6.91 -15.34 -3.75
N LEU A 164 -7.04 -14.26 -4.52
CA LEU A 164 -7.32 -14.35 -5.95
C LEU A 164 -6.25 -15.14 -6.70
N GLU A 165 -4.97 -14.90 -6.38
CA GLU A 165 -3.84 -15.62 -6.97
C GLU A 165 -3.77 -17.10 -6.57
N ILE A 166 -4.04 -17.42 -5.30
CA ILE A 166 -3.97 -18.79 -4.77
C ILE A 166 -5.13 -19.66 -5.29
N TRP A 167 -6.34 -19.09 -5.32
CA TRP A 167 -7.58 -19.83 -5.59
C TRP A 167 -7.96 -19.82 -7.07
N ASN A 168 -7.51 -18.81 -7.82
CA ASN A 168 -7.78 -18.70 -9.24
C ASN A 168 -6.49 -18.59 -10.06
N PRO A 169 -5.66 -19.66 -10.05
CA PRO A 169 -4.39 -19.63 -10.73
C PRO A 169 -4.58 -19.51 -12.25
N TYR A 170 -3.61 -18.85 -12.87
CA TYR A 170 -3.48 -18.67 -14.31
C TYR A 170 -3.84 -19.93 -15.12
N GLY A 171 -4.85 -19.81 -15.99
CA GLY A 171 -5.21 -20.85 -16.94
C GLY A 171 -4.41 -20.70 -18.24
N LYS A 172 -3.49 -21.62 -18.56
CA LYS A 172 -2.81 -21.66 -19.87
C LYS A 172 -3.80 -22.00 -20.98
N ARG A 173 -4.50 -21.00 -21.53
CA ARG A 173 -5.28 -21.17 -22.75
C ARG A 173 -4.39 -20.84 -23.95
N LYS A 174 -3.98 -21.86 -24.70
CA LYS A 174 -3.18 -21.67 -25.92
C LYS A 174 -3.95 -20.80 -26.92
N GLY A 175 -3.30 -19.79 -27.49
CA GLY A 175 -3.87 -18.95 -28.56
C GLY A 175 -4.68 -17.73 -28.11
N VAL A 176 -4.77 -17.43 -26.80
CA VAL A 176 -5.47 -16.25 -26.30
C VAL A 176 -4.47 -15.24 -25.72
N GLY A 177 -4.73 -13.95 -25.93
CA GLY A 177 -3.86 -12.85 -25.46
C GLY A 177 -3.58 -12.90 -23.95
N PHE A 178 -2.41 -12.39 -23.54
CA PHE A 178 -1.92 -12.43 -22.15
C PHE A 178 -2.98 -12.02 -21.11
N PHE A 179 -3.69 -10.92 -21.35
CA PHE A 179 -4.74 -10.38 -20.48
C PHE A 179 -5.90 -11.35 -20.27
N MET A 180 -6.28 -12.12 -21.29
CA MET A 180 -7.42 -13.05 -21.22
C MET A 180 -7.14 -14.27 -20.35
N ASN A 181 -5.86 -14.61 -20.15
CA ASN A 181 -5.50 -15.68 -19.23
C ASN A 181 -5.70 -15.29 -17.75
N TYR A 182 -5.85 -13.98 -17.47
CA TYR A 182 -6.15 -13.41 -16.15
C TYR A 182 -7.57 -12.83 -16.09
N ILE A 183 -8.49 -13.36 -16.90
CA ILE A 183 -9.86 -12.85 -16.98
C ILE A 183 -10.56 -12.80 -15.62
N TRP A 184 -10.26 -13.75 -14.73
CA TRP A 184 -10.86 -13.78 -13.41
C TRP A 184 -10.32 -12.67 -12.50
N HIS A 185 -9.03 -12.35 -12.57
CA HIS A 185 -8.47 -11.23 -11.83
C HIS A 185 -9.13 -9.91 -12.25
N TRP A 186 -9.31 -9.72 -13.56
CA TRP A 186 -10.00 -8.56 -14.11
C TRP A 186 -11.50 -8.56 -13.82
N ALA A 187 -12.16 -9.72 -13.83
CA ALA A 187 -13.57 -9.84 -13.45
C ALA A 187 -13.79 -9.47 -11.98
N THR A 188 -12.93 -9.92 -11.07
CA THR A 188 -12.96 -9.50 -9.66
C THR A 188 -12.68 -8.01 -9.51
N ALA A 189 -11.69 -7.47 -10.23
CA ALA A 189 -11.42 -6.03 -10.21
C ALA A 189 -12.64 -5.21 -10.68
N PHE A 190 -13.30 -5.62 -11.76
CA PHE A 190 -14.52 -4.98 -12.25
C PHE A 190 -15.67 -5.11 -11.24
N ALA A 191 -15.88 -6.29 -10.67
CA ALA A 191 -16.91 -6.52 -9.65
C ALA A 191 -16.70 -5.63 -8.41
N LEU A 192 -15.46 -5.47 -7.94
CA LEU A 192 -15.13 -4.56 -6.84
C LEU A 192 -15.43 -3.10 -7.19
N CYS A 193 -15.05 -2.65 -8.39
CA CYS A 193 -15.36 -1.31 -8.89
C CYS A 193 -16.87 -1.07 -9.03
N THR A 194 -17.62 -2.01 -9.59
CA THR A 194 -19.09 -1.92 -9.70
C THR A 194 -19.74 -1.86 -8.33
N THR A 195 -19.30 -2.71 -7.39
CA THR A 195 -19.79 -2.70 -6.00
C THR A 195 -19.50 -1.35 -5.34
N TYR A 196 -18.29 -0.82 -5.51
CA TYR A 196 -17.90 0.51 -5.01
C TYR A 196 -18.82 1.61 -5.56
N MET A 197 -19.03 1.65 -6.88
CA MET A 197 -19.89 2.67 -7.50
C MET A 197 -21.35 2.55 -7.06
N GLY A 198 -21.87 1.32 -6.99
CA GLY A 198 -23.22 1.04 -6.54
C GLY A 198 -23.47 1.51 -5.11
N LEU A 199 -22.51 1.27 -4.20
CA LEU A 199 -22.60 1.75 -2.82
C LEU A 199 -22.38 3.26 -2.71
N LEU A 200 -21.41 3.82 -3.45
CA LEU A 200 -21.08 5.23 -3.39
C LEU A 200 -22.28 6.10 -3.83
N TYR A 201 -22.86 5.78 -4.99
CA TYR A 201 -23.94 6.58 -5.58
C TYR A 201 -25.35 6.11 -5.20
N GLY A 202 -25.53 4.83 -4.89
CA GLY A 202 -26.86 4.24 -4.66
C GLY A 202 -27.39 4.42 -3.23
N LEU A 203 -26.51 4.52 -2.23
CA LEU A 203 -26.93 4.63 -0.83
C LEU A 203 -27.47 6.02 -0.47
N TYR A 204 -28.52 6.03 0.34
CA TYR A 204 -29.10 7.25 0.90
C TYR A 204 -28.45 7.59 2.23
N VAL A 205 -28.04 8.86 2.36
CA VAL A 205 -27.36 9.37 3.54
C VAL A 205 -28.34 10.25 4.33
N PRO A 206 -28.82 9.78 5.50
CA PRO A 206 -29.68 10.57 6.37
C PRO A 206 -28.88 11.64 7.12
N ASP A 207 -29.61 12.57 7.73
CA ASP A 207 -29.03 13.53 8.67
C ASP A 207 -28.38 12.79 9.85
N TRP A 208 -27.28 13.32 10.34
CA TRP A 208 -26.52 12.70 11.42
C TRP A 208 -25.95 13.73 12.38
N GLN A 209 -25.55 13.28 13.56
CA GLN A 209 -25.04 14.14 14.62
C GLN A 209 -23.86 13.51 15.33
N PHE A 210 -22.99 14.33 15.91
CA PHE A 210 -21.83 13.88 16.67
C PHE A 210 -21.53 14.85 17.83
N SER A 211 -20.89 14.33 18.88
CA SER A 211 -20.45 15.11 20.02
C SER A 211 -18.92 15.16 20.07
N ILE A 212 -18.36 16.32 20.41
CA ILE A 212 -16.93 16.47 20.71
C ILE A 212 -16.81 16.92 22.17
N PRO A 213 -16.08 16.18 23.01
CA PRO A 213 -15.78 16.62 24.37
C PRO A 213 -14.74 17.74 24.35
N GLN A 214 -15.01 18.81 25.10
CA GLN A 214 -14.14 19.98 25.20
C GLN A 214 -12.82 19.63 25.90
N SER A 215 -11.70 20.10 25.36
CA SER A 215 -10.41 20.08 26.05
C SER A 215 -10.47 20.98 27.28
N ALA A 216 -10.03 20.45 28.43
CA ALA A 216 -10.00 21.12 29.73
C ALA A 216 -9.11 22.38 29.74
N THR A 217 -9.63 23.49 29.24
CA THR A 217 -9.10 24.82 29.50
C THR A 217 -10.28 25.73 29.83
N LEU A 218 -10.38 26.08 31.12
CA LEU A 218 -11.33 26.99 31.77
C LEU A 218 -12.69 26.39 32.16
N ASN A 219 -12.75 25.88 33.39
CA ASN A 219 -13.86 25.89 34.36
C ASN A 219 -15.27 25.37 34.00
N ASP A 220 -15.49 24.68 32.88
CA ASP A 220 -16.79 24.05 32.62
C ASP A 220 -16.63 22.59 32.20
N SER A 221 -16.47 21.72 33.20
CA SER A 221 -15.98 20.34 33.06
C SER A 221 -17.01 19.34 32.55
N ASN A 222 -18.01 19.72 31.75
CA ASN A 222 -18.97 18.74 31.18
C ASN A 222 -19.82 19.20 29.97
N LYS A 223 -19.48 20.29 29.26
CA LYS A 223 -20.25 20.69 28.07
C LYS A 223 -19.76 19.96 26.81
N SER A 224 -20.51 18.95 26.38
CA SER A 224 -20.36 18.35 25.05
C SER A 224 -21.20 19.13 24.03
N TYR A 225 -20.57 19.75 23.03
CA TYR A 225 -21.29 20.36 21.92
C TYR A 225 -21.79 19.29 20.96
N ILE A 226 -23.09 19.29 20.67
CA ILE A 226 -23.73 18.38 19.71
C ILE A 226 -23.84 19.12 18.37
N TYR A 227 -23.09 18.65 17.39
CA TYR A 227 -23.14 19.15 16.02
C TYR A 227 -24.13 18.31 15.21
N LYS A 228 -25.06 18.97 14.51
CA LYS A 228 -25.98 18.33 13.56
C LYS A 228 -25.56 18.64 12.13
N VAL A 229 -25.53 17.62 11.29
CA VAL A 229 -25.19 17.71 9.86
C VAL A 229 -26.42 17.29 9.06
N LYS A 230 -26.91 18.21 8.22
CA LYS A 230 -28.04 17.97 7.32
C LYS A 230 -27.52 17.46 5.99
N CYS A 231 -28.01 16.30 5.56
CA CYS A 231 -27.61 15.62 4.34
C CYS A 231 -28.81 15.35 3.45
N ASN A 232 -29.67 14.40 3.83
CA ASN A 232 -30.86 14.00 3.07
C ASN A 232 -30.61 13.87 1.54
N VAL A 233 -29.52 13.22 1.14
CA VAL A 233 -29.06 13.12 -0.26
C VAL A 233 -28.61 11.71 -0.63
N ARG A 234 -28.54 11.43 -1.94
CA ARG A 234 -27.90 10.24 -2.53
C ARG A 234 -26.76 10.69 -3.45
N GLY A 235 -25.69 9.92 -3.48
CA GLY A 235 -24.58 10.12 -4.41
C GLY A 235 -23.79 11.43 -4.23
N ASP A 236 -23.92 12.10 -3.09
CA ASP A 236 -23.04 13.21 -2.76
C ASP A 236 -21.61 12.70 -2.52
N MET A 237 -20.64 13.41 -3.09
CA MET A 237 -19.20 13.14 -2.93
C MET A 237 -18.53 14.20 -2.04
N GLY A 238 -19.31 15.10 -1.45
CA GLY A 238 -18.83 16.09 -0.49
C GLY A 238 -18.36 15.45 0.83
N PRO A 239 -17.55 16.15 1.63
CA PRO A 239 -17.00 15.63 2.89
C PRO A 239 -18.06 15.33 3.95
N ALA A 240 -19.21 16.03 3.91
CA ALA A 240 -20.25 15.94 4.92
C ALA A 240 -21.19 14.73 4.74
N CYS A 241 -21.61 14.48 3.49
CA CYS A 241 -22.79 13.68 3.18
C CYS A 241 -22.53 12.53 2.20
N ASN A 242 -21.27 12.15 2.03
CA ASN A 242 -20.92 10.97 1.27
C ASN A 242 -21.28 9.67 2.00
N SER A 243 -21.63 8.65 1.21
CA SER A 243 -22.01 7.33 1.69
C SER A 243 -20.83 6.52 2.25
N ALA A 244 -19.60 6.76 1.78
CA ALA A 244 -18.40 6.12 2.32
C ALA A 244 -18.24 6.42 3.82
N GLY A 245 -18.28 7.70 4.19
CA GLY A 245 -18.22 8.15 5.57
C GLY A 245 -19.43 7.72 6.39
N MET A 246 -20.62 7.57 5.78
CA MET A 246 -21.78 6.98 6.47
C MET A 246 -21.52 5.53 6.86
N ILE A 247 -21.02 4.71 5.92
CA ILE A 247 -20.69 3.31 6.18
C ILE A 247 -19.65 3.21 7.31
N ASP A 248 -18.60 4.03 7.25
CA ASP A 248 -17.55 4.03 8.27
C ASP A 248 -18.10 4.47 9.64
N ARG A 249 -18.98 5.49 9.71
CA ARG A 249 -19.63 5.91 10.96
C ARG A 249 -20.49 4.82 11.59
N ILE A 250 -21.20 4.02 10.77
CA ILE A 250 -22.09 2.95 11.26
C ILE A 250 -21.30 1.72 11.69
N ILE A 251 -20.31 1.30 10.89
CA ILE A 251 -19.59 0.05 11.12
C ILE A 251 -18.44 0.23 12.11
N LEU A 252 -17.63 1.28 11.95
CA LEU A 252 -16.47 1.53 12.82
C LEU A 252 -16.88 2.30 14.06
N GLY A 253 -17.91 3.14 13.99
CA GLY A 253 -18.30 4.05 15.07
C GLY A 253 -17.49 5.35 15.05
N ILE A 254 -18.15 6.45 15.43
CA ILE A 254 -17.59 7.82 15.33
C ILE A 254 -16.30 7.99 16.15
N GLY A 255 -16.19 7.33 17.31
CA GLY A 255 -15.00 7.39 18.17
C GLY A 255 -13.74 6.78 17.56
N HIS A 256 -13.90 5.83 16.64
CA HIS A 256 -12.80 5.09 16.03
C HIS A 256 -12.35 5.64 14.67
N LEU A 257 -12.95 6.76 14.23
CA LEU A 257 -12.58 7.45 13.00
C LEU A 257 -11.40 8.39 13.21
N TYR A 258 -10.66 8.67 12.14
CA TYR A 258 -9.55 9.61 12.22
C TYR A 258 -10.01 11.04 12.61
N ALA A 259 -9.50 11.51 13.74
CA ALA A 259 -9.95 12.74 14.40
C ALA A 259 -9.45 14.05 13.77
N LYS A 260 -8.50 14.00 12.83
CA LYS A 260 -7.91 15.20 12.18
C LYS A 260 -7.91 15.08 10.64
N PRO A 261 -9.08 15.00 9.99
CA PRO A 261 -9.15 14.82 8.55
C PRO A 261 -8.61 16.02 7.78
N VAL A 262 -8.07 15.75 6.59
CA VAL A 262 -7.37 16.75 5.75
C VAL A 262 -8.32 17.84 5.25
N TYR A 263 -9.61 17.53 5.08
CA TYR A 263 -10.61 18.52 4.64
C TYR A 263 -10.80 19.67 5.61
N ARG A 264 -10.32 19.60 6.86
CA ARG A 264 -10.29 20.76 7.76
C ARG A 264 -9.49 21.93 7.20
N ASN A 265 -8.60 21.66 6.27
CA ASN A 265 -7.81 22.68 5.58
C ASN A 265 -8.55 23.36 4.43
N LEU A 266 -9.78 22.93 4.11
CA LEU A 266 -10.67 23.59 3.16
C LEU A 266 -10.94 25.04 3.57
N GLU A 267 -11.14 25.91 2.59
CA GLU A 267 -11.39 27.34 2.82
C GLU A 267 -12.71 27.55 3.60
N GLU A 268 -13.71 26.72 3.32
CA GLU A 268 -15.02 26.72 4.00
C GLU A 268 -14.91 26.38 5.50
N CYS A 269 -13.82 25.73 5.93
CA CYS A 269 -13.57 25.39 7.32
C CYS A 269 -12.66 26.40 8.05
N ARG A 270 -12.11 27.40 7.35
CA ARG A 270 -11.23 28.43 7.95
C ARG A 270 -11.95 29.72 8.32
N ILE A 271 -13.22 29.85 7.98
CA ILE A 271 -14.06 31.00 8.33
C ILE A 271 -14.38 31.01 9.84
N SER A 272 -14.78 32.17 10.37
CA SER A 272 -15.07 32.33 11.81
C SER A 272 -16.20 31.43 12.32
N ASP A 273 -17.20 31.18 11.46
CA ASP A 273 -18.34 30.28 11.74
C ASP A 273 -18.36 29.13 10.72
N PRO A 274 -17.52 28.09 10.91
CA PRO A 274 -17.42 27.00 9.95
C PRO A 274 -18.66 26.08 10.00
N PRO A 275 -19.01 25.41 8.90
CA PRO A 275 -20.04 24.38 8.89
C PRO A 275 -19.78 23.30 9.94
N SER A 276 -20.86 22.77 10.53
CA SER A 276 -20.78 21.77 11.61
C SER A 276 -19.93 20.54 11.24
N TRP A 277 -20.00 20.09 9.98
CA TRP A 277 -19.24 18.94 9.49
C TRP A 277 -17.72 19.16 9.43
N CYS A 278 -17.21 20.41 9.47
CA CYS A 278 -15.76 20.67 9.48
C CYS A 278 -15.08 20.09 10.73
N HIS A 279 -15.80 19.98 11.84
CA HIS A 279 -15.27 19.40 13.08
C HIS A 279 -15.35 17.89 13.12
N ALA A 280 -16.10 17.26 12.22
CA ALA A 280 -16.31 15.83 12.23
C ALA A 280 -15.00 15.04 12.09
N PRO A 281 -14.91 13.84 12.68
CA PRO A 281 -13.90 12.87 12.31
C PRO A 281 -14.28 12.19 10.99
N TYR A 282 -13.29 11.73 10.23
CA TYR A 282 -13.52 11.07 8.94
C TYR A 282 -12.37 10.14 8.61
N GLU A 283 -12.68 8.94 8.12
CA GLU A 283 -11.70 7.91 7.84
C GLU A 283 -11.34 7.84 6.33
N PRO A 284 -10.18 8.34 5.90
CA PRO A 284 -9.75 8.24 4.49
C PRO A 284 -9.36 6.82 4.08
N GLU A 285 -9.06 5.95 5.05
CA GLU A 285 -8.67 4.55 4.84
C GLU A 285 -9.84 3.59 5.12
N GLY A 286 -11.06 4.07 4.91
CA GLY A 286 -12.31 3.40 5.27
C GLY A 286 -12.61 2.09 4.51
N ILE A 287 -13.77 1.51 4.84
CA ILE A 287 -14.18 0.19 4.34
C ILE A 287 -14.45 0.26 2.83
N LEU A 288 -15.23 1.26 2.40
CA LEU A 288 -15.63 1.39 1.01
C LEU A 288 -14.42 1.69 0.11
N SER A 289 -13.54 2.60 0.54
CA SER A 289 -12.34 2.98 -0.19
C SER A 289 -11.31 1.83 -0.25
N SER A 290 -11.36 0.88 0.69
CA SER A 290 -10.52 -0.32 0.65
C SER A 290 -10.82 -1.25 -0.54
N LEU A 291 -12.03 -1.21 -1.11
CA LEU A 291 -12.39 -1.99 -2.31
C LEU A 291 -11.55 -1.58 -3.53
N THR A 292 -11.50 -0.28 -3.83
CA THR A 292 -10.73 0.27 -4.95
C THR A 292 -9.22 0.20 -4.68
N ALA A 293 -8.79 0.27 -3.41
CA ALA A 293 -7.40 -0.01 -3.05
C ALA A 293 -6.97 -1.46 -3.32
N ALA A 294 -7.86 -2.44 -3.10
CA ALA A 294 -7.61 -3.82 -3.49
C ALA A 294 -7.44 -3.96 -5.01
N VAL A 295 -8.21 -3.21 -5.80
CA VAL A 295 -8.06 -3.17 -7.26
C VAL A 295 -6.68 -2.63 -7.68
N THR A 296 -6.17 -1.57 -7.05
CA THR A 296 -4.78 -1.11 -7.28
C THR A 296 -3.75 -2.21 -7.00
N CYS A 297 -3.97 -3.02 -5.96
CA CYS A 297 -3.11 -4.16 -5.66
C CYS A 297 -3.21 -5.26 -6.74
N ILE A 298 -4.42 -5.55 -7.26
CA ILE A 298 -4.62 -6.48 -8.38
C ILE A 298 -3.94 -5.98 -9.67
N ILE A 299 -4.01 -4.68 -9.96
CA ILE A 299 -3.28 -4.09 -11.09
C ILE A 299 -1.77 -4.30 -10.92
N GLY A 300 -1.22 -4.06 -9.72
CA GLY A 300 0.18 -4.35 -9.41
C GLY A 300 0.54 -5.83 -9.57
N LEU A 301 -0.33 -6.74 -9.13
CA LEU A 301 -0.18 -8.19 -9.32
C LEU A 301 -0.02 -8.54 -10.80
N HIS A 302 -0.81 -7.93 -11.69
CA HIS A 302 -0.68 -8.11 -13.13
C HIS A 302 0.69 -7.66 -13.68
N TYR A 303 1.25 -6.56 -13.17
CA TYR A 303 2.61 -6.15 -13.55
C TYR A 303 3.67 -7.19 -13.15
N GLY A 304 3.51 -7.77 -11.97
CA GLY A 304 4.37 -8.86 -11.50
C GLY A 304 4.23 -10.13 -12.35
N HIS A 305 3.02 -10.46 -12.83
CA HIS A 305 2.82 -11.57 -13.76
C HIS A 305 3.54 -11.37 -15.08
N VAL A 306 3.47 -10.16 -15.65
CA VAL A 306 4.21 -9.82 -16.88
C VAL A 306 5.71 -10.03 -16.67
N LEU A 307 6.24 -9.58 -15.53
CA LEU A 307 7.66 -9.72 -15.20
C LEU A 307 8.10 -11.18 -15.12
N VAL A 308 7.27 -12.01 -14.48
CA VAL A 308 7.53 -13.44 -14.26
C VAL A 308 7.47 -14.24 -15.56
N GLN A 309 6.48 -13.96 -16.41
CA GLN A 309 6.17 -14.79 -17.56
C GLN A 309 6.95 -14.40 -18.82
N MET A 310 7.19 -13.11 -19.01
CA MET A 310 7.89 -12.59 -20.19
C MET A 310 9.38 -12.56 -19.90
N LYS A 311 10.21 -13.11 -20.79
CA LYS A 311 11.67 -13.12 -20.62
C LYS A 311 12.32 -11.84 -21.15
N GLU A 312 11.78 -11.29 -22.24
CA GLU A 312 12.37 -10.14 -22.90
C GLU A 312 11.97 -8.81 -22.26
N HIS A 313 12.94 -7.90 -22.13
CA HIS A 313 12.71 -6.56 -21.58
C HIS A 313 11.73 -5.74 -22.42
N LYS A 314 11.81 -5.84 -23.76
CA LYS A 314 10.93 -5.12 -24.68
C LYS A 314 9.47 -5.55 -24.53
N GLU A 315 9.23 -6.86 -24.45
CA GLU A 315 7.88 -7.40 -24.25
C GLU A 315 7.28 -6.98 -22.91
N ARG A 316 8.08 -6.96 -21.83
CA ARG A 316 7.64 -6.47 -20.51
C ARG A 316 7.16 -5.02 -20.58
N LEU A 317 7.99 -4.16 -21.17
CA LEU A 317 7.69 -2.73 -21.31
C LEU A 317 6.48 -2.48 -22.20
N TYR A 318 6.33 -3.26 -23.27
CA TYR A 318 5.17 -3.16 -24.16
C TYR A 318 3.87 -3.50 -23.43
N ASN A 319 3.82 -4.63 -22.72
CA ASN A 319 2.64 -5.04 -21.95
C ASN A 319 2.32 -4.05 -20.80
N TRP A 320 3.34 -3.58 -20.08
CA TRP A 320 3.15 -2.55 -19.06
C TRP A 320 2.65 -1.23 -19.63
N SER A 321 3.15 -0.82 -20.80
CA SER A 321 2.69 0.41 -21.47
C SER A 321 1.24 0.28 -21.94
N ILE A 322 0.86 -0.88 -22.52
CA ILE A 322 -0.52 -1.18 -22.92
C ILE A 322 -1.48 -1.14 -21.74
N LEU A 323 -1.02 -1.42 -20.53
CA LEU A 323 -1.86 -1.29 -19.34
C LEU A 323 -1.86 0.15 -18.79
N SER A 324 -0.69 0.75 -18.59
CA SER A 324 -0.54 2.09 -18.00
C SER A 324 -1.25 3.19 -18.79
N PHE A 325 -1.00 3.30 -20.09
CA PHE A 325 -1.49 4.45 -20.86
C PHE A 325 -3.03 4.46 -20.99
N PRO A 326 -3.71 3.34 -21.30
CA PRO A 326 -5.17 3.31 -21.30
C PRO A 326 -5.79 3.56 -19.93
N LEU A 327 -5.21 3.04 -18.84
CA LEU A 327 -5.69 3.35 -17.49
C LEU A 327 -5.56 4.84 -17.17
N LEU A 328 -4.45 5.47 -17.56
CA LEU A 328 -4.25 6.92 -17.38
C LEU A 328 -5.28 7.72 -18.18
N CYS A 329 -5.43 7.41 -19.47
CA CYS A 329 -6.39 8.09 -20.34
C CYS A 329 -7.82 7.93 -19.83
N LEU A 330 -8.22 6.71 -19.44
CA LEU A 330 -9.56 6.44 -18.89
C LEU A 330 -9.77 7.17 -17.56
N GLY A 331 -8.79 7.16 -16.66
CA GLY A 331 -8.88 7.85 -15.38
C GLY A 331 -9.03 9.37 -15.53
N LEU A 332 -8.24 9.97 -16.42
CA LEU A 332 -8.36 11.40 -16.75
C LEU A 332 -9.68 11.72 -17.44
N PHE A 333 -10.14 10.85 -18.34
CA PHE A 333 -11.45 11.01 -19.00
C PHE A 333 -12.60 10.98 -17.99
N LEU A 334 -12.59 10.05 -17.01
CA LEU A 334 -13.58 10.03 -15.93
C LEU A 334 -13.50 11.28 -15.04
N ALA A 335 -12.30 11.81 -14.82
CA ALA A 335 -12.13 13.07 -14.10
C ALA A 335 -12.77 14.25 -14.84
N LEU A 336 -12.65 14.29 -16.18
CA LEU A 336 -13.31 15.29 -17.02
C LEU A 336 -14.83 15.12 -17.07
N LEU A 337 -15.34 13.88 -16.98
CA LEU A 337 -16.79 13.59 -16.91
C LEU A 337 -17.42 13.92 -15.55
N GLY A 338 -16.64 14.37 -14.56
CA GLY A 338 -17.14 14.82 -13.27
C GLY A 338 -16.99 13.84 -12.11
N ILE A 339 -16.25 12.73 -12.28
CA ILE A 339 -15.83 11.90 -11.14
C ILE A 339 -14.50 12.46 -10.60
N PRO A 340 -14.50 13.27 -9.53
CA PRO A 340 -13.30 13.98 -9.09
C PRO A 340 -12.19 13.01 -8.67
N LEU A 341 -10.94 13.42 -8.90
CA LEU A 341 -9.79 12.75 -8.30
C LEU A 341 -9.84 13.01 -6.79
N ASN A 342 -10.21 12.02 -5.99
CA ASN A 342 -10.38 12.17 -4.55
C ASN A 342 -9.72 11.00 -3.82
N LYS A 343 -8.69 11.31 -3.03
CA LYS A 343 -7.93 10.34 -2.24
C LYS A 343 -8.76 9.75 -1.10
N SER A 344 -9.50 10.60 -0.37
CA SER A 344 -10.26 10.23 0.82
C SER A 344 -11.38 9.24 0.52
N LEU A 345 -12.02 9.37 -0.65
CA LEU A 345 -12.98 8.40 -1.17
C LEU A 345 -12.31 7.27 -1.96
N TYR A 346 -11.10 7.52 -2.46
CA TYR A 346 -10.38 6.66 -3.40
C TYR A 346 -11.26 6.34 -4.62
N THR A 347 -11.70 7.41 -5.28
CA THR A 347 -12.56 7.36 -6.46
C THR A 347 -11.94 6.53 -7.58
N ILE A 348 -12.77 5.98 -8.46
CA ILE A 348 -12.28 5.17 -9.59
C ILE A 348 -11.33 5.99 -10.49
N SER A 349 -11.65 7.26 -10.76
CA SER A 349 -10.75 8.14 -11.53
C SER A 349 -9.39 8.29 -10.84
N TYR A 350 -9.37 8.52 -9.52
CA TYR A 350 -8.14 8.59 -8.72
C TYR A 350 -7.36 7.26 -8.74
N MET A 351 -8.04 6.14 -8.51
CA MET A 351 -7.44 4.79 -8.55
C MET A 351 -6.78 4.51 -9.91
N LEU A 352 -7.47 4.81 -11.02
CA LEU A 352 -6.95 4.57 -12.37
C LEU A 352 -5.72 5.44 -12.68
N VAL A 353 -5.80 6.75 -12.40
CA VAL A 353 -4.69 7.68 -12.63
C VAL A 353 -3.48 7.30 -11.79
N THR A 354 -3.67 7.01 -10.50
CA THR A 354 -2.56 6.68 -9.58
C THR A 354 -1.97 5.29 -9.83
N SER A 355 -2.77 4.31 -10.22
CA SER A 355 -2.25 2.99 -10.62
C SER A 355 -1.47 3.08 -11.92
N ALA A 356 -1.91 3.91 -12.87
CA ALA A 356 -1.19 4.15 -14.12
C ALA A 356 0.14 4.86 -13.89
N THR A 357 0.16 5.90 -13.05
CA THR A 357 1.40 6.61 -12.70
C THR A 357 2.36 5.68 -11.95
N ALA A 358 1.87 4.82 -11.05
CA ALA A 358 2.68 3.79 -10.39
C ALA A 358 3.32 2.83 -11.40
N GLY A 359 2.55 2.36 -12.39
CA GLY A 359 3.03 1.49 -13.46
C GLY A 359 4.08 2.15 -14.37
N ILE A 360 3.90 3.44 -14.70
CA ILE A 360 4.87 4.22 -15.47
C ILE A 360 6.15 4.40 -14.66
N THR A 361 6.04 4.80 -13.39
CA THR A 361 7.19 4.96 -12.49
C THR A 361 7.95 3.64 -12.33
N PHE A 362 7.25 2.52 -12.13
CA PHE A 362 7.87 1.21 -12.06
C PHE A 362 8.59 0.85 -13.36
N SER A 363 8.00 1.11 -14.53
CA SER A 363 8.62 0.85 -15.83
C SER A 363 9.90 1.68 -16.05
N ILE A 364 9.89 2.95 -15.62
CA ILE A 364 11.08 3.82 -15.67
C ILE A 364 12.16 3.28 -14.72
N LEU A 365 11.82 2.99 -13.46
CA LEU A 365 12.80 2.45 -12.49
C LEU A 365 13.36 1.10 -12.94
N TYR A 366 12.55 0.24 -13.55
CA TYR A 366 12.98 -1.01 -14.16
C TYR A 366 14.03 -0.79 -15.26
N LEU A 367 13.77 0.13 -16.19
CA LEU A 367 14.73 0.51 -17.23
C LEU A 367 16.04 1.04 -16.64
N LEU A 368 15.97 1.98 -15.71
CA LEU A 368 17.16 2.63 -15.13
C LEU A 368 18.01 1.64 -14.34
N VAL A 369 17.39 0.80 -13.51
CA VAL A 369 18.10 -0.05 -12.54
C VAL A 369 18.45 -1.41 -13.12
N ASP A 370 17.48 -2.11 -13.71
CA ASP A 370 17.64 -3.51 -14.12
C ASP A 370 18.12 -3.66 -15.57
N VAL A 371 17.88 -2.66 -16.44
CA VAL A 371 18.33 -2.70 -17.86
C VAL A 371 19.61 -1.90 -18.06
N TYR A 372 19.65 -0.63 -17.66
CA TYR A 372 20.83 0.23 -17.79
C TYR A 372 21.87 0.05 -16.67
N GLY A 373 21.53 -0.68 -15.61
CA GLY A 373 22.49 -1.03 -14.56
C GLY A 373 22.86 0.11 -13.61
N TRP A 374 22.04 1.16 -13.48
CA TRP A 374 22.31 2.32 -12.60
C TRP A 374 22.13 2.05 -11.10
N ARG A 375 22.33 0.81 -10.67
CA ARG A 375 22.15 0.37 -9.28
C ARG A 375 22.94 1.21 -8.28
N LYS A 376 24.15 1.65 -8.62
CA LYS A 376 24.99 2.48 -7.75
C LYS A 376 24.38 3.85 -7.45
N ILE A 377 23.58 4.42 -8.34
CA ILE A 377 22.93 5.73 -8.11
C ILE A 377 21.75 5.54 -7.14
N PHE A 378 21.01 4.44 -7.30
CA PHE A 378 19.81 4.15 -6.54
C PHE A 378 20.05 3.35 -5.25
N PHE A 379 21.30 3.19 -4.79
CA PHE A 379 21.64 2.33 -3.66
C PHE A 379 20.93 2.74 -2.35
N VAL A 380 20.75 4.04 -2.12
CA VAL A 380 20.02 4.56 -0.94
C VAL A 380 18.56 4.14 -1.00
N LEU A 381 17.90 4.32 -2.15
CA LEU A 381 16.52 3.91 -2.33
C LEU A 381 16.38 2.38 -2.26
N GLU A 382 17.33 1.62 -2.83
CA GLU A 382 17.35 0.16 -2.68
C GLU A 382 17.40 -0.25 -1.19
N TRP A 383 18.28 0.39 -0.40
CA TRP A 383 18.41 0.13 1.03
C TRP A 383 17.13 0.49 1.80
N MET A 384 16.57 1.67 1.54
CA MET A 384 15.31 2.10 2.15
C MET A 384 14.17 1.13 1.83
N GLY A 385 14.13 0.61 0.60
CA GLY A 385 13.13 -0.38 0.19
C GLY A 385 13.22 -1.70 0.93
N LYS A 386 14.44 -2.19 1.16
CA LYS A 386 14.72 -3.41 1.93
C LYS A 386 14.26 -3.30 3.38
N HIS A 387 14.32 -2.10 3.96
CA HIS A 387 13.96 -1.80 5.35
C HIS A 387 12.66 -0.98 5.50
N SER A 388 11.82 -0.99 4.46
CA SER A 388 10.64 -0.10 4.35
C SER A 388 9.70 -0.11 5.56
N LEU A 389 9.35 -1.29 6.09
CA LEU A 389 8.47 -1.40 7.25
C LEU A 389 9.09 -0.83 8.54
N CYS A 390 10.40 -1.03 8.74
CA CYS A 390 11.10 -0.48 9.91
C CYS A 390 11.14 1.05 9.83
N ILE A 391 11.45 1.60 8.66
CA ILE A 391 11.47 3.06 8.44
C ILE A 391 10.06 3.63 8.62
N PHE A 392 9.03 2.96 8.07
CA PHE A 392 7.64 3.36 8.29
C PHE A 392 7.28 3.45 9.76
N ILE A 393 7.59 2.39 10.54
CA ILE A 393 7.39 2.38 11.99
C ILE A 393 8.10 3.55 12.65
N LEU A 394 9.39 3.76 12.37
CA LEU A 394 10.20 4.81 12.99
C LEU A 394 9.70 6.23 12.69
N VAL A 395 9.24 6.47 11.46
CA VAL A 395 8.70 7.76 11.03
C VAL A 395 7.33 8.00 11.65
N THR A 396 6.38 7.07 11.50
CA THR A 396 5.02 7.22 12.01
C THR A 396 4.95 7.29 13.53
N SER A 397 5.85 6.61 14.23
CA SER A 397 5.94 6.63 15.69
C SER A 397 6.59 7.89 16.28
N ASN A 398 7.09 8.81 15.44
CA ASN A 398 7.95 9.93 15.84
C ASN A 398 9.20 9.52 16.65
N VAL A 399 9.51 8.23 16.75
CA VAL A 399 10.68 7.73 17.49
C VAL A 399 11.97 8.29 16.91
N ALA A 400 12.05 8.42 15.57
CA ALA A 400 13.19 9.05 14.92
C ALA A 400 13.41 10.51 15.39
N VAL A 401 12.32 11.27 15.52
CA VAL A 401 12.36 12.66 16.00
C VAL A 401 12.78 12.71 17.47
N ILE A 402 12.20 11.85 18.31
CA ILE A 402 12.54 11.76 19.74
C ILE A 402 14.00 11.37 19.92
N LEU A 403 14.54 10.43 19.14
CA LEU A 403 15.94 10.04 19.21
C LEU A 403 16.86 11.20 18.80
N ILE A 404 16.58 11.87 17.67
CA ILE A 404 17.42 12.98 17.20
C ILE A 404 17.37 14.16 18.17
N GLN A 405 16.18 14.51 18.67
CA GLN A 405 15.98 15.65 19.57
C GLN A 405 16.34 15.33 21.04
N GLY A 406 16.36 14.06 21.41
CA GLY A 406 16.68 13.58 22.75
C GLY A 406 18.16 13.67 23.09
N PHE A 407 19.04 13.66 22.09
CA PHE A 407 20.46 13.94 22.27
C PHE A 407 20.70 15.45 22.19
N TYR A 408 20.84 16.10 23.36
CA TYR A 408 21.24 17.50 23.48
C TYR A 408 22.67 17.60 24.02
N LEU A 409 23.45 18.57 23.53
CA LEU A 409 24.75 18.93 24.09
C LEU A 409 24.62 20.21 24.91
N GLY A 410 24.89 20.13 26.22
CA GLY A 410 24.86 21.27 27.14
C GLY A 410 23.50 21.47 27.81
N THR A 411 22.63 22.28 27.22
CA THR A 411 21.31 22.64 27.79
C THR A 411 20.17 22.32 26.81
N PRO A 412 19.02 21.80 27.27
CA PRO A 412 17.91 21.37 26.42
C PRO A 412 17.31 22.47 25.52
N ASP A 413 17.56 23.74 25.82
CA ASP A 413 17.10 24.88 25.01
C ASP A 413 17.96 25.18 23.77
N LYS A 414 19.17 24.60 23.69
CA LYS A 414 20.11 24.79 22.56
C LYS A 414 20.09 23.60 21.59
N ASN A 415 18.92 23.04 21.31
CA ASN A 415 18.80 22.04 20.27
C ASN A 415 19.01 22.65 18.88
N PHE A 416 19.74 21.93 18.02
CA PHE A 416 20.18 22.33 16.68
C PHE A 416 19.08 22.79 15.70
N SER A 417 17.80 22.69 16.06
CA SER A 417 16.66 22.92 15.15
C SER A 417 15.52 23.78 15.74
N LYS A 418 15.76 24.56 16.80
CA LYS A 418 14.79 25.57 17.29
C LYS A 418 14.90 26.93 16.56
N ARG A 419 15.55 26.98 15.39
CA ARG A 419 15.61 28.17 14.52
C ARG A 419 14.84 27.97 13.24
#